data_AF-A0A956GTV2-F1
#
_entry.id   AF-A0A956GTV2-F1
#
_cell.length_a   1.000
_cell.length_b   1.000
_cell.length_c   1.000
_cell.angle_alpha   90.00
_cell.angle_beta   90.00
_cell.angle_gamma   90.00
#
_symmetry.space_group_name_H-M   'P 1'
#
loop_
_entity.id
_entity.type
_entity.pdbx_description
1 polymer ?
#
loop_
_entity_poly.entity_id
_entity_poly.type
_entity_poly.pdbx_seq_one_letter_code
_entity_poly.pdbx_strand_id
1 'polypeptide(L)'
;ESRKDDFRREIMNYIGALAIEGRQFDYKTNERLHKALEAKLFEDQKDSIKLTSLVSNVIDRETQAKIDVVKQRLIKNFGYDEVSATDVLNFVASIFARGDVKG
;
A
#
# COMPACT_ATOMS: atom_id res chain seq x y z
N GLU A 1 1.09 -8.90 21.30
CA GLU A 1 2.21 -8.14 21.90
C GLU A 1 3.59 -8.59 21.44
N SER A 2 4.07 -9.80 21.81
CA SER A 2 5.49 -10.23 21.62
C SER A 2 6.11 -9.92 20.24
N ARG A 3 5.46 -10.29 19.12
CA ARG A 3 6.02 -10.03 17.76
C ARG A 3 6.21 -8.54 17.45
N LYS A 4 5.37 -7.65 18.00
CA LYS A 4 5.49 -6.20 17.82
C LYS A 4 6.66 -5.65 18.64
N ASP A 5 6.86 -6.17 19.84
CA ASP A 5 7.94 -5.75 20.72
C ASP A 5 9.31 -6.23 20.22
N ASP A 6 9.36 -7.44 19.67
CA ASP A 6 10.58 -7.96 19.04
C ASP A 6 10.96 -7.16 17.79
N PHE A 7 9.97 -6.77 16.99
CA PHE A 7 10.20 -5.87 15.86
C PHE A 7 10.71 -4.49 16.31
N ARG A 8 10.12 -3.88 17.35
CA ARG A 8 10.59 -2.60 17.89
C ARG A 8 12.03 -2.70 18.40
N ARG A 9 12.36 -3.78 19.11
CA ARG A 9 13.73 -4.03 19.60
C ARG A 9 14.73 -4.13 18.47
N GLU A 10 14.38 -4.84 17.39
CA GLU A 10 15.23 -4.97 16.21
C GLU A 10 15.47 -3.62 15.51
N ILE A 11 14.43 -2.79 15.35
CA ILE A 11 14.59 -1.45 14.79
C ILE A 11 15.45 -0.56 15.68
N MET A 12 15.26 -0.61 17.00
CA MET A 12 16.09 0.14 17.94
C MET A 12 17.56 -0.29 17.89
N ASN A 13 17.83 -1.59 17.76
CA ASN A 13 19.19 -2.11 17.62
C ASN A 13 19.83 -1.64 16.30
N TYR A 14 19.07 -1.62 15.20
CA TYR A 14 19.54 -1.13 13.92
C TYR A 14 19.87 0.37 13.95
N ILE A 15 18.99 1.19 14.55
CA ILE A 15 19.25 2.63 14.78
C ILE A 15 20.50 2.82 15.64
N GLY A 16 20.65 2.02 16.70
CA GLY A 16 21.82 2.05 17.58
C GLY A 16 23.11 1.70 16.87
N ALA A 17 23.11 0.67 16.01
CA ALA A 17 24.27 0.29 15.21
C ALA A 17 24.69 1.42 14.24
N LEU A 18 23.73 2.05 13.54
CA LEU A 18 24.01 3.19 12.67
C LEU A 18 24.57 4.39 13.43
N ALA A 19 24.05 4.67 14.64
CA ALA A 19 24.54 5.76 15.47
C ALA A 19 25.99 5.54 15.93
N ILE A 20 26.36 4.30 16.25
CA ILE A 20 27.75 3.92 16.59
C ILE A 20 28.68 4.12 15.37
N GLU A 21 28.20 3.82 14.17
CA GLU A 21 28.92 4.03 12.92
C GLU A 21 28.94 5.51 12.46
N GLY A 22 28.32 6.43 13.22
CA GLY A 22 28.21 7.85 12.85
C GLY A 22 27.29 8.11 11.65
N ARG A 23 26.45 7.14 11.28
CA ARG A 23 25.52 7.23 10.15
C ARG A 23 24.15 7.69 10.62
N GLN A 24 23.51 8.54 9.82
CA GLN A 24 22.11 8.89 10.07
C GLN A 24 21.19 7.73 9.69
N PHE A 25 20.14 7.57 10.50
CA PHE A 25 19.07 6.64 10.23
C PHE A 25 18.16 7.15 9.10
N ASP A 26 17.87 6.26 8.15
CA ASP A 26 16.85 6.45 7.12
C ASP A 26 15.93 5.21 7.14
N TYR A 27 14.62 5.43 7.15
CA TYR A 27 13.63 4.35 7.17
C TYR A 27 13.73 3.43 5.95
N LYS A 28 14.32 3.90 4.84
CA LYS A 28 14.55 3.13 3.61
C LYS A 28 15.73 2.18 3.70
N THR A 29 16.66 2.38 4.64
CA THR A 29 17.87 1.54 4.71
C THR A 29 17.63 0.21 5.40
N ASN A 30 16.45 0.02 6.00
CA ASN A 30 16.00 -1.25 6.55
C ASN A 30 14.79 -1.76 5.75
N GLU A 31 15.02 -2.75 4.89
CA GLU A 31 13.98 -3.35 4.04
C GLU A 31 12.75 -3.83 4.81
N ARG A 32 12.95 -4.37 6.02
CA ARG A 32 11.85 -4.88 6.84
C ARG A 32 11.00 -3.73 7.39
N LEU A 33 11.62 -2.65 7.84
CA LEU A 33 10.92 -1.45 8.28
C LEU A 33 10.18 -0.79 7.11
N HIS A 34 10.83 -0.67 5.96
CA HIS A 34 10.24 -0.08 4.76
C HIS A 34 8.95 -0.81 4.37
N LYS A 35 9.01 -2.14 4.21
CA LYS A 35 7.83 -2.96 3.88
C LYS A 35 6.73 -2.89 4.94
N ALA A 36 7.11 -2.84 6.23
CA ALA A 36 6.13 -2.71 7.31
C ALA A 36 5.40 -1.35 7.26
N LEU A 37 6.12 -0.27 6.94
CA LEU A 37 5.54 1.05 6.77
C LEU A 37 4.65 1.11 5.53
N GLU A 38 5.07 0.54 4.40
CA GLU A 38 4.24 0.43 3.20
C GLU A 38 2.95 -0.34 3.47
N ALA A 39 3.04 -1.52 4.11
CA ALA A 39 1.88 -2.31 4.46
C ALA A 39 0.93 -1.54 5.40
N LYS A 40 1.48 -0.83 6.39
CA LYS A 40 0.68 -0.03 7.32
C LYS A 40 0.01 1.16 6.63
N LEU A 41 0.74 1.91 5.80
CA LEU A 41 0.19 3.01 5.01
C LEU A 41 -0.90 2.52 4.06
N PHE A 42 -0.69 1.37 3.44
CA PHE A 42 -1.70 0.75 2.58
C PHE A 42 -2.95 0.37 3.38
N GLU A 43 -2.80 -0.31 4.51
CA GLU A 43 -3.90 -0.67 5.40
C GLU A 43 -4.68 0.56 5.90
N ASP A 44 -3.98 1.66 6.20
CA ASP A 44 -4.62 2.91 6.66
C ASP A 44 -5.34 3.66 5.52
N GLN A 45 -4.88 3.49 4.28
CA GLN A 45 -5.44 4.17 3.11
C GLN A 45 -6.40 3.32 2.27
N LYS A 46 -6.47 2.00 2.48
CA LYS A 46 -7.28 1.10 1.64
C LYS A 46 -8.77 1.42 1.63
N ASP A 47 -9.27 2.06 2.69
CA ASP A 47 -10.68 2.48 2.79
C ASP A 47 -10.91 3.91 2.29
N SER A 48 -9.84 4.70 2.08
CA SER A 48 -9.92 6.07 1.56
C SER A 48 -10.32 6.12 0.09
N ILE A 49 -9.92 5.09 -0.67
CA ILE A 49 -10.52 4.72 -1.94
C ILE A 49 -11.41 3.55 -1.54
N LYS A 50 -12.72 3.74 -1.36
CA LYS A 50 -13.62 2.61 -1.11
C LYS A 50 -13.57 1.68 -2.31
N LEU A 51 -12.56 0.79 -2.41
CA LEU A 51 -12.45 -0.18 -3.50
C LEU A 51 -13.67 -1.11 -3.50
N THR A 52 -14.30 -1.30 -2.34
CA THR A 52 -15.61 -1.92 -2.20
C THR A 52 -16.73 -1.17 -2.94
N SER A 53 -16.63 0.15 -3.09
CA SER A 53 -17.56 0.97 -3.89
C SER A 53 -17.34 0.84 -5.41
N LEU A 54 -16.19 0.35 -5.89
CA LEU A 54 -16.02 0.00 -7.32
C LEU A 54 -17.00 -1.10 -7.76
N VAL A 55 -17.46 -1.92 -6.82
CA VAL A 55 -18.43 -3.00 -7.05
C VAL A 55 -19.88 -2.50 -6.91
N SER A 56 -20.07 -1.26 -6.42
CA SER A 56 -21.38 -0.63 -6.31
C SER A 56 -21.67 0.24 -7.53
N ASN A 57 -22.88 0.17 -8.07
CA ASN A 57 -23.30 0.91 -9.28
C ASN A 57 -23.27 2.44 -9.14
N VAL A 58 -22.92 2.99 -7.97
CA VAL A 58 -22.90 4.43 -7.69
C VAL A 58 -21.54 4.81 -7.12
N ILE A 59 -20.64 5.24 -7.99
CA ILE A 59 -19.35 5.84 -7.62
C ILE A 59 -19.55 7.36 -7.58
N ASP A 60 -19.15 7.99 -6.47
CA ASP A 60 -19.17 9.45 -6.38
C ASP A 60 -18.08 10.09 -7.26
N ARG A 61 -18.24 11.38 -7.62
CA ARG A 61 -17.32 12.07 -8.53
C ARG A 61 -15.89 12.17 -8.00
N GLU A 62 -15.71 12.27 -6.68
CA GLU A 62 -14.39 12.38 -6.06
C GLU A 62 -13.64 11.03 -6.14
N THR A 63 -14.34 9.94 -5.85
CA THR A 63 -13.83 8.58 -5.98
C THR A 63 -13.50 8.26 -7.43
N GLN A 64 -14.35 8.66 -8.39
CA GLN A 64 -14.07 8.50 -9.82
C GLN A 64 -12.77 9.21 -10.22
N ALA A 65 -12.56 10.46 -9.77
CA ALA A 65 -11.33 11.20 -10.06
C ALA A 65 -10.08 10.49 -9.51
N LYS A 66 -10.16 9.89 -8.31
CA LYS A 66 -9.06 9.10 -7.73
C LYS A 66 -8.77 7.85 -8.55
N ILE A 67 -9.81 7.14 -9.00
CA ILE A 67 -9.70 5.97 -9.87
C ILE A 67 -9.02 6.34 -11.19
N ASP A 68 -9.42 7.44 -11.81
CA ASP A 68 -8.88 7.90 -13.08
C ASP A 68 -7.39 8.24 -12.97
N VAL A 69 -6.96 8.86 -11.86
CA VAL A 69 -5.53 9.12 -11.58
C VAL A 69 -4.74 7.81 -11.49
N VAL A 70 -5.30 6.76 -10.87
CA VAL A 70 -4.65 5.45 -10.79
C VAL A 70 -4.57 4.79 -12.16
N LYS A 71 -5.67 4.78 -12.94
CA LYS A 71 -5.68 4.28 -14.32
C LYS A 71 -4.64 4.98 -15.18
N GLN A 72 -4.55 6.31 -15.12
CA GLN A 72 -3.55 7.08 -15.86
C GLN A 72 -2.11 6.70 -15.48
N ARG A 73 -1.83 6.43 -14.20
CA ARG A 73 -0.52 5.96 -13.76
C ARG A 73 -0.20 4.55 -14.28
N LEU A 74 -1.18 3.64 -14.28
CA LEU A 74 -1.03 2.28 -14.84
C LEU A 74 -0.69 2.34 -16.34
N ILE A 75 -1.41 3.17 -17.09
CA ILE A 75 -1.18 3.37 -18.53
C ILE A 75 0.22 3.97 -18.77
N LYS A 76 0.53 5.10 -18.11
CA LYS A 76 1.74 5.87 -18.37
C LYS A 76 3.02 5.13 -17.96
N ASN A 77 3.01 4.43 -16.84
CA ASN A 77 4.23 3.88 -16.23
C ASN A 77 4.39 2.37 -16.45
N PHE A 78 3.30 1.66 -16.75
CA PHE A 78 3.30 0.19 -16.80
C PHE A 78 2.75 -0.37 -18.12
N GLY A 79 2.38 0.49 -19.08
CA GLY A 79 2.00 0.07 -20.44
C GLY A 79 0.60 -0.54 -20.57
N TYR A 80 -0.26 -0.33 -19.57
CA TYR A 80 -1.66 -0.75 -19.64
C TYR A 80 -2.41 0.09 -20.68
N ASP A 81 -3.45 -0.49 -21.26
CA ASP A 81 -4.49 0.26 -21.96
C ASP A 81 -5.65 0.59 -21.00
N GLU A 82 -6.63 1.34 -21.50
CA GLU A 82 -7.74 1.79 -20.66
C GLU A 82 -8.64 0.66 -20.15
N VAL A 83 -8.78 -0.41 -20.93
CA VAL A 83 -9.61 -1.56 -20.60
C VAL A 83 -8.90 -2.41 -19.53
N SER A 84 -7.66 -2.80 -19.78
CA SER A 84 -6.83 -3.59 -18.86
C SER A 84 -6.58 -2.88 -17.53
N ALA A 85 -6.39 -1.54 -17.52
CA ALA A 85 -6.29 -0.78 -16.28
C ALA A 85 -7.59 -0.82 -15.46
N THR A 86 -8.74 -0.81 -16.13
CA THR A 86 -10.06 -0.94 -15.47
C THR A 86 -10.28 -2.35 -14.94
N ASP A 87 -9.96 -3.37 -15.74
CA ASP A 87 -10.16 -4.78 -15.38
C ASP A 87 -9.29 -5.19 -14.19
N VAL A 88 -8.03 -4.75 -14.14
CA VAL A 88 -7.16 -5.01 -12.98
C VAL A 88 -7.69 -4.34 -11.72
N LEU A 89 -8.17 -3.09 -11.80
CA LEU A 89 -8.75 -2.42 -10.64
C LEU A 89 -10.00 -3.14 -10.13
N ASN A 90 -10.87 -3.60 -11.04
CA ASN A 90 -12.06 -4.39 -10.69
C ASN A 90 -11.68 -5.76 -10.09
N PHE A 91 -10.68 -6.43 -10.64
CA PHE A 91 -10.19 -7.70 -10.11
C PHE A 91 -9.64 -7.54 -8.69
N VAL A 92 -8.78 -6.55 -8.47
CA VAL A 92 -8.22 -6.23 -7.15
C VAL A 92 -9.33 -5.85 -6.17
N ALA A 93 -10.28 -5.01 -6.56
CA ALA A 93 -11.45 -4.67 -5.76
C ALA A 93 -12.25 -5.90 -5.33
N SER A 94 -12.44 -6.87 -6.23
CA SER A 94 -13.18 -8.11 -5.94
C SER A 94 -12.46 -9.03 -4.95
N ILE A 95 -11.12 -9.05 -4.93
CA ILE A 95 -10.34 -9.80 -3.93
C ILE A 95 -10.56 -9.20 -2.54
N PHE A 96 -10.49 -7.87 -2.45
CA PHE A 96 -10.72 -7.16 -1.19
C PHE A 96 -12.16 -7.30 -0.71
N ALA A 97 -13.15 -7.21 -1.61
CA ALA A 97 -14.57 -7.37 -1.25
C ALA A 97 -14.89 -8.78 -0.72
N ARG A 98 -14.19 -9.81 -1.20
CA ARG A 98 -14.33 -11.18 -0.71
C ARG A 98 -13.60 -11.43 0.63
N GLY A 99 -12.75 -10.50 1.06
CA GLY A 99 -11.90 -10.69 2.25
C GLY A 99 -10.78 -11.71 2.02
N ASP A 100 -10.50 -12.09 0.77
CA ASP A 100 -9.49 -13.09 0.40
C ASP A 100 -8.06 -12.51 0.39
N VAL A 101 -7.77 -11.60 1.32
CA VAL A 101 -6.40 -11.15 1.56
C VAL A 101 -5.72 -12.17 2.47
N LYS A 102 -5.51 -13.39 1.97
CA LYS A 102 -4.62 -14.34 2.63
C LYS A 102 -3.18 -13.91 2.37
N GLY A 103 -2.65 -13.10 3.28
CA GLY A 103 -1.24 -12.71 3.38
C GLY A 103 -0.82 -12.66 4.84
#